data_AF-A0A2E5VLV6-F1
#
_entry.id   AF-A0A2E5VLV6-F1
#
_cell.length_a   1.000
_cell.length_b   1.000
_cell.length_c   1.000
_cell.angle_alpha   90.00
_cell.angle_beta   90.00
_cell.angle_gamma   90.00
#
_symmetry.space_group_name_H-M   'P 1'
#
loop_
_entity.id
_entity.type
_entity.pdbx_description
1 polymer ?
#
loop_
_entity_poly.entity_id
_entity_poly.type
_entity_poly.pdbx_seq_one_letter_code
_entity_poly.pdbx_strand_id
1 'polypeptide(L)'
;MVVVLVGGVTRDSAVQVRNKLMTRHLIAISCLLTWCCSTQVADGADLRTWTSKSGKYTVKAELLSFAEGVVTLRRADGRKIEIPIAKLSPDDRKHVLTAGRRKVDPVKALEKLGATMRRNERGEVVMLILSRNKKVTDADLVHLEGLINLQSLILWGTQVSDAGLIHLEGLTKLEALSLAETKISDAGLMHLRGLAKLQQLYLDRTPVTNEAVAELKKSLPKCMIHY
;
A
#
# COMPACT_ATOMS: atom_id res chain seq x y z
N MET A 1 53.15 -39.06 -45.19
CA MET A 1 53.57 -38.72 -46.57
C MET A 1 52.68 -37.56 -47.02
N VAL A 2 53.27 -36.36 -47.11
CA VAL A 2 52.99 -35.17 -47.97
C VAL A 2 51.49 -34.83 -48.26
N VAL A 3 50.96 -33.61 -48.16
CA VAL A 3 51.34 -32.32 -48.75
C VAL A 3 50.56 -31.17 -48.09
N VAL A 4 51.21 -30.02 -47.93
CA VAL A 4 50.71 -28.67 -47.58
C VAL A 4 50.46 -27.86 -48.86
N LEU A 5 49.39 -27.04 -48.96
CA LEU A 5 49.28 -25.80 -49.77
C LEU A 5 48.04 -24.99 -49.25
N VAL A 6 48.16 -23.91 -48.47
CA VAL A 6 48.42 -22.46 -48.75
C VAL A 6 47.38 -21.75 -49.64
N GLY A 7 46.78 -20.67 -49.10
CA GLY A 7 46.51 -19.44 -49.87
C GLY A 7 45.16 -18.72 -49.66
N GLY A 8 45.21 -17.44 -49.26
CA GLY A 8 44.24 -16.42 -49.70
C GLY A 8 43.53 -15.58 -48.63
N VAL A 9 44.03 -14.38 -48.36
CA VAL A 9 43.37 -13.28 -47.62
C VAL A 9 42.89 -12.25 -48.64
N THR A 10 41.68 -11.70 -48.50
CA THR A 10 41.37 -10.28 -48.82
C THR A 10 40.13 -9.79 -48.05
N ARG A 11 40.26 -8.62 -47.42
CA ARG A 11 39.18 -7.75 -46.90
C ARG A 11 38.49 -7.04 -48.07
N ASP A 12 37.19 -6.70 -47.99
CA ASP A 12 36.68 -5.32 -47.79
C ASP A 12 35.17 -5.14 -48.13
N SER A 13 34.54 -4.12 -47.53
CA SER A 13 33.28 -3.41 -47.92
C SER A 13 31.92 -4.10 -47.64
N ALA A 14 31.01 -3.63 -46.76
CA ALA A 14 30.26 -2.36 -46.65
C ALA A 14 28.90 -2.30 -47.41
N VAL A 15 27.79 -2.24 -46.64
CA VAL A 15 26.64 -1.29 -46.75
C VAL A 15 25.40 -1.58 -47.65
N GLN A 16 24.20 -1.48 -47.01
CA GLN A 16 22.83 -1.11 -47.51
C GLN A 16 22.00 -2.10 -48.38
N VAL A 17 20.65 -2.18 -48.39
CA VAL A 17 19.50 -1.69 -47.57
C VAL A 17 18.19 -2.36 -48.09
N ARG A 18 17.14 -2.43 -47.25
CA ARG A 18 15.68 -2.23 -47.52
C ARG A 18 14.64 -3.38 -47.43
N ASN A 19 13.75 -3.21 -46.44
CA ASN A 19 12.29 -3.43 -46.31
C ASN A 19 11.49 -4.32 -47.29
N LYS A 20 10.61 -5.18 -46.74
CA LYS A 20 9.14 -5.07 -46.92
C LYS A 20 8.33 -5.88 -45.88
N LEU A 21 7.13 -5.36 -45.59
CA LEU A 21 6.16 -5.64 -44.52
C LEU A 21 5.20 -6.83 -44.80
N MET A 22 4.65 -7.40 -43.71
CA MET A 22 3.28 -7.99 -43.52
C MET A 22 2.94 -9.31 -44.27
N THR A 23 2.19 -10.31 -43.77
CA THR A 23 1.22 -10.46 -42.65
C THR A 23 1.00 -11.97 -42.37
N ARG A 24 0.98 -12.36 -41.07
CA ARG A 24 0.11 -13.33 -40.34
C ARG A 24 -0.75 -14.35 -41.14
N HIS A 25 -0.90 -15.65 -40.81
CA HIS A 25 -1.01 -16.32 -39.50
C HIS A 25 -0.90 -17.87 -39.57
N LEU A 26 -0.29 -18.44 -38.50
CA LEU A 26 -0.60 -19.68 -37.74
C LEU A 26 -0.62 -21.01 -38.54
N ILE A 27 0.17 -22.03 -38.24
CA ILE A 27 0.25 -22.85 -37.01
C ILE A 27 1.59 -23.60 -37.05
N ALA A 28 2.39 -23.63 -35.97
CA ALA A 28 3.46 -24.64 -35.84
C ALA A 28 3.91 -24.85 -34.39
N ILE A 29 3.71 -26.08 -33.94
CA ILE A 29 4.21 -26.70 -32.72
C ILE A 29 5.58 -27.32 -33.04
N SER A 30 6.60 -27.01 -32.21
CA SER A 30 7.84 -27.80 -31.94
C SER A 30 8.80 -28.05 -33.13
N CYS A 31 10.13 -28.02 -33.04
CA CYS A 31 11.03 -28.23 -31.90
C CYS A 31 12.49 -27.83 -32.30
N LEU A 32 13.32 -27.51 -31.28
CA LEU A 32 14.80 -27.59 -31.20
C LEU A 32 15.64 -26.52 -31.95
N LEU A 33 16.61 -25.78 -31.39
CA LEU A 33 17.45 -25.90 -30.20
C LEU A 33 18.05 -24.52 -29.76
N THR A 34 18.45 -24.44 -28.48
CA THR A 34 19.44 -23.53 -27.85
C THR A 34 19.14 -22.05 -27.58
N TRP A 35 19.34 -21.66 -26.31
CA TRP A 35 19.60 -20.31 -25.79
C TRP A 35 18.48 -19.26 -25.88
N CYS A 36 17.71 -19.13 -24.80
CA CYS A 36 18.00 -18.08 -23.82
C CYS A 36 17.24 -18.43 -22.53
N CYS A 37 17.96 -18.63 -21.43
CA CYS A 37 17.39 -18.48 -20.10
C CYS A 37 17.06 -16.99 -19.97
N SER A 38 15.90 -16.59 -20.50
CA SER A 38 15.33 -15.27 -20.23
C SER A 38 14.83 -15.31 -18.79
N THR A 39 15.77 -15.16 -17.84
CA THR A 39 15.53 -14.24 -16.74
C THR A 39 15.00 -12.99 -17.40
N GLN A 40 13.69 -12.77 -17.30
CA GLN A 40 13.14 -11.45 -17.50
C GLN A 40 13.87 -10.56 -16.51
N VAL A 41 14.92 -9.91 -17.00
CA VAL A 41 15.47 -8.71 -16.38
C VAL A 41 14.25 -7.82 -16.22
N ALA A 42 13.96 -7.46 -14.98
CA ALA A 42 12.91 -6.51 -14.67
C ALA A 42 13.33 -5.16 -15.25
N ASP A 43 13.12 -4.97 -16.55
CA ASP A 43 13.25 -3.70 -17.23
C ASP A 43 12.15 -2.78 -16.66
N GLY A 44 12.56 -1.91 -15.75
CA GLY A 44 11.71 -0.83 -15.23
C GLY A 44 11.69 -0.62 -13.71
N ALA A 45 12.45 -1.36 -12.90
CA ALA A 45 12.60 -1.00 -11.50
C ALA A 45 13.53 0.21 -11.37
N ASP A 46 13.02 1.35 -10.90
CA ASP A 46 13.84 2.51 -10.50
C ASP A 46 14.78 2.09 -9.35
N LEU A 47 15.97 1.60 -9.68
CA LEU A 47 16.93 1.08 -8.70
C LEU A 47 17.63 2.24 -7.98
N ARG A 48 17.50 2.26 -6.65
CA ARG A 48 18.19 3.22 -5.78
C ARG A 48 19.60 2.74 -5.47
N THR A 49 20.56 3.67 -5.37
CA THR A 49 21.89 3.39 -4.84
C THR A 49 21.87 3.47 -3.31
N TRP A 50 22.21 2.36 -2.66
CA TRP A 50 22.35 2.20 -1.22
C TRP A 50 23.82 2.22 -0.84
N THR A 51 24.16 2.83 0.29
CA THR A 51 25.53 3.09 0.69
C THR A 51 25.79 2.57 2.10
N SER A 52 26.98 2.01 2.34
CA SER A 52 27.41 1.58 3.67
C SER A 52 27.63 2.76 4.63
N LYS A 53 27.62 2.50 5.94
CA LYS A 53 27.91 3.50 6.99
C LYS A 53 29.26 4.21 6.76
N SER A 54 30.23 3.50 6.20
CA SER A 54 31.56 4.02 5.86
C SER A 54 31.66 4.76 4.53
N GLY A 55 30.60 4.76 3.70
CA GLY A 55 30.64 5.30 2.33
C GLY A 55 31.39 4.41 1.32
N LYS A 56 32.14 3.40 1.78
CA LYS A 56 33.04 2.59 0.95
C LYS A 56 32.33 1.64 -0.03
N TYR A 57 31.12 1.19 0.32
CA TYR A 57 30.40 0.20 -0.47
C TYR A 57 29.05 0.74 -0.90
N THR A 58 28.70 0.52 -2.16
CA THR A 58 27.40 0.87 -2.70
C THR A 58 26.76 -0.33 -3.40
N VAL A 59 25.42 -0.35 -3.42
CA VAL A 59 24.65 -1.35 -4.16
C VAL A 59 23.43 -0.69 -4.80
N LYS A 60 23.18 -0.95 -6.08
CA LYS A 60 21.93 -0.57 -6.74
C LYS A 60 20.89 -1.66 -6.52
N ALA A 61 19.82 -1.32 -5.81
CA ALA A 61 18.79 -2.27 -5.46
C ALA A 61 17.46 -1.57 -5.15
N GLU A 62 16.38 -2.32 -5.28
CA GLU A 62 15.03 -1.93 -4.87
C GLU A 62 14.77 -2.35 -3.42
N LEU A 63 14.11 -1.50 -2.63
CA LEU A 63 13.66 -1.86 -1.29
C LEU A 63 12.46 -2.80 -1.36
N LEU A 64 12.57 -4.00 -0.80
CA LEU A 64 11.44 -4.92 -0.69
C LEU A 64 10.71 -4.78 0.65
N SER A 65 11.48 -4.80 1.75
CA SER A 65 10.93 -4.74 3.11
C SER A 65 11.99 -4.29 4.12
N PHE A 66 11.54 -3.94 5.32
CA PHE A 66 12.41 -3.75 6.48
C PHE A 66 11.68 -4.26 7.72
N ALA A 67 12.35 -5.08 8.52
CA ALA A 67 11.83 -5.66 9.75
C ALA A 67 13.01 -6.00 10.67
N GLU A 68 12.79 -5.99 12.00
CA GLU A 68 13.77 -6.49 12.97
C GLU A 68 15.18 -5.85 12.86
N GLY A 69 15.26 -4.60 12.43
CA GLY A 69 16.53 -3.89 12.27
C GLY A 69 17.30 -4.25 10.98
N VAL A 70 16.69 -4.98 10.06
CA VAL A 70 17.25 -5.41 8.78
C VAL A 70 16.41 -4.88 7.62
N VAL A 71 17.07 -4.60 6.50
CA VAL A 71 16.46 -4.18 5.25
C VAL A 71 16.70 -5.25 4.19
N THR A 72 15.64 -5.71 3.54
CA THR A 72 15.71 -6.65 2.42
C THR A 72 15.63 -5.88 1.12
N LEU A 73 16.66 -6.00 0.29
CA LEU A 73 16.76 -5.34 -1.01
C LEU A 73 16.79 -6.37 -2.14
N ARG A 74 16.27 -6.00 -3.32
CA ARG A 74 16.38 -6.77 -4.57
C ARG A 74 17.34 -6.08 -5.52
N ARG A 75 18.44 -6.76 -5.86
CA ARG A 75 19.40 -6.28 -6.87
C ARG A 75 18.84 -6.43 -8.29
N ALA A 76 19.48 -5.77 -9.25
CA ALA A 76 19.13 -5.86 -10.68
C ALA A 76 19.15 -7.30 -11.24
N ASP A 77 20.02 -8.15 -10.68
CA ASP A 77 20.12 -9.58 -11.02
C ASP A 77 19.03 -10.44 -10.36
N GLY A 78 18.07 -9.82 -9.67
CA GLY A 78 16.97 -10.48 -8.96
C GLY A 78 17.36 -11.05 -7.59
N ARG A 79 18.64 -11.03 -7.20
CA ARG A 79 19.07 -11.57 -5.90
C ARG A 79 18.61 -10.67 -4.76
N LYS A 80 18.08 -11.31 -3.72
CA LYS A 80 17.75 -10.64 -2.46
C LYS A 80 18.99 -10.53 -1.60
N ILE A 81 19.17 -9.37 -0.97
CA ILE A 81 20.23 -9.13 0.02
C ILE A 81 19.61 -8.52 1.26
N GLU A 82 20.13 -8.92 2.41
CA GLU A 82 19.70 -8.41 3.70
C GLU A 82 20.82 -7.58 4.31
N ILE A 83 20.50 -6.35 4.68
CA ILE A 83 21.48 -5.40 5.21
C ILE A 83 20.95 -4.89 6.55
N PRO A 84 21.69 -5.08 7.66
CA PRO A 84 21.36 -4.44 8.92
C PRO A 84 21.28 -2.91 8.77
N ILE A 85 20.22 -2.28 9.26
CA ILE A 85 20.00 -0.82 9.17
C ILE A 85 21.19 -0.05 9.76
N ALA A 86 21.79 -0.57 10.85
CA ALA A 86 22.97 0.00 11.47
C ALA A 86 24.18 0.12 10.52
N LYS A 87 24.27 -0.72 9.48
CA LYS A 87 25.35 -0.73 8.49
C LYS A 87 25.10 0.19 7.29
N LEU A 88 23.94 0.82 7.18
CA LEU A 88 23.62 1.79 6.13
C LEU A 88 24.22 3.18 6.44
N SER A 89 24.37 4.00 5.41
CA SER A 89 24.71 5.42 5.55
C SER A 89 23.62 6.17 6.36
N PRO A 90 23.91 7.31 7.01
CA PRO A 90 22.88 8.11 7.67
C PRO A 90 21.70 8.47 6.75
N ASP A 91 21.98 8.82 5.49
CA ASP A 91 20.97 9.18 4.51
C ASP A 91 20.11 7.97 4.09
N ASP A 92 20.72 6.80 3.93
CA ASP A 92 19.99 5.58 3.64
C ASP A 92 19.17 5.08 4.82
N ARG A 93 19.68 5.23 6.04
CA ARG A 93 18.88 4.99 7.26
C ARG A 93 17.67 5.90 7.29
N LYS A 94 17.85 7.20 7.06
CA LYS A 94 16.74 8.17 6.98
C LYS A 94 15.78 7.81 5.86
N HIS A 95 16.28 7.38 4.70
CA HIS A 95 15.45 6.94 3.60
C HIS A 95 14.66 5.68 3.93
N VAL A 96 15.22 4.66 4.58
CA VAL A 96 14.46 3.46 5.03
C VAL A 96 13.35 3.86 5.99
N LEU A 97 13.68 4.70 6.98
CA LEU A 97 12.71 5.19 7.95
C LEU A 97 11.61 6.04 7.28
N THR A 98 11.92 6.71 6.16
CA THR A 98 10.96 7.51 5.38
C THR A 98 10.24 6.67 4.31
N ALA A 99 10.85 5.62 3.78
CA ALA A 99 10.27 4.67 2.82
C ALA A 99 9.30 3.71 3.52
N GLY A 100 9.54 3.42 4.81
CA GLY A 100 8.52 2.87 5.71
C GLY A 100 7.33 3.80 5.97
N ARG A 101 7.46 5.09 5.63
CA ARG A 101 6.34 6.04 5.55
C ARG A 101 5.75 6.17 4.15
N ARG A 102 5.99 5.24 3.22
CA ARG A 102 5.11 5.08 2.06
C ARG A 102 3.76 4.48 2.49
N LYS A 103 3.13 5.04 3.55
CA LYS A 103 1.68 5.10 3.63
C LYS A 103 1.29 5.87 2.37
N VAL A 104 0.53 5.25 1.49
CA VAL A 104 -0.27 6.00 0.51
C VAL A 104 -0.85 7.17 1.30
N ASP A 105 -0.61 8.40 0.84
CA ASP A 105 -1.09 9.60 1.52
C ASP A 105 -2.57 9.34 1.89
N PRO A 106 -2.89 9.20 3.19
CA PRO A 106 -4.17 8.67 3.62
C PRO A 106 -5.30 9.54 3.07
N VAL A 107 -5.05 10.85 2.98
CA VAL A 107 -5.98 11.79 2.37
C VAL A 107 -6.19 11.46 0.90
N LYS A 108 -5.14 11.27 0.11
CA LYS A 108 -5.30 10.95 -1.33
C LYS A 108 -5.99 9.61 -1.55
N ALA A 109 -5.76 8.63 -0.69
CA ALA A 109 -6.47 7.36 -0.75
C ALA A 109 -7.97 7.57 -0.48
N LEU A 110 -8.31 8.34 0.54
CA LEU A 110 -9.69 8.69 0.88
C LEU A 110 -10.36 9.51 -0.25
N GLU A 111 -9.66 10.47 -0.86
CA GLU A 111 -10.15 11.25 -2.00
C GLU A 111 -10.53 10.34 -3.19
N LYS A 112 -9.72 9.31 -3.47
CA LYS A 112 -10.03 8.33 -4.53
C LYS A 112 -11.27 7.48 -4.22
N LEU A 113 -11.60 7.30 -2.96
CA LEU A 113 -12.83 6.62 -2.51
C LEU A 113 -14.06 7.54 -2.58
N GLY A 114 -13.90 8.79 -3.05
CA GLY A 114 -14.98 9.78 -3.10
C GLY A 114 -15.25 10.41 -1.74
N ALA A 115 -14.28 10.40 -0.83
CA ALA A 115 -14.41 11.04 0.47
C ALA A 115 -14.67 12.54 0.32
N THR A 116 -15.64 13.05 1.07
CA THR A 116 -15.75 14.49 1.35
C THR A 116 -15.11 14.78 2.69
N MET A 117 -14.26 15.80 2.76
CA MET A 117 -13.48 16.12 3.96
C MET A 117 -13.51 17.62 4.27
N ARG A 118 -13.59 17.95 5.56
CA ARG A 118 -13.35 19.30 6.08
C ARG A 118 -12.03 19.32 6.82
N ARG A 119 -11.26 20.38 6.61
CA ARG A 119 -10.01 20.65 7.32
C ARG A 119 -10.15 21.84 8.26
N ASN A 120 -9.36 21.86 9.33
CA ASN A 120 -9.20 23.06 10.16
C ASN A 120 -8.19 24.03 9.53
N GLU A 121 -7.96 25.18 10.20
CA GLU A 121 -6.99 26.20 9.78
C GLU A 121 -5.54 25.69 9.68
N ARG A 122 -5.22 24.60 10.38
CA ARG A 122 -3.91 23.94 10.34
C ARG A 122 -3.81 22.90 9.21
N GLY A 123 -4.86 22.74 8.41
CA GLY A 123 -4.94 21.78 7.30
C GLY A 123 -5.20 20.33 7.74
N GLU A 124 -5.48 20.08 9.01
CA GLU A 124 -5.77 18.74 9.55
C GLU A 124 -7.22 18.35 9.25
N VAL A 125 -7.45 17.09 8.87
CA VAL A 125 -8.81 16.59 8.61
C VAL A 125 -9.57 16.44 9.92
N VAL A 126 -10.69 17.13 10.04
CA VAL A 126 -11.55 17.14 11.25
C VAL A 126 -12.92 16.52 11.00
N MET A 127 -13.37 16.46 9.74
CA MET A 127 -14.61 15.78 9.36
C MET A 127 -14.37 14.99 8.09
N LEU A 128 -14.88 13.75 8.06
CA LEU A 128 -14.77 12.83 6.94
C LEU A 128 -16.11 12.16 6.68
N ILE A 129 -16.52 12.16 5.41
CA ILE A 129 -17.76 11.53 4.93
C ILE A 129 -17.40 10.55 3.80
N LEU A 130 -17.75 9.28 4.00
CA LEU A 130 -17.60 8.18 3.04
C LEU A 130 -18.92 7.44 2.80
N SER A 131 -20.05 8.06 3.16
CA SER A 131 -21.36 7.43 3.18
C SER A 131 -21.94 7.08 1.81
N ARG A 132 -22.90 6.14 1.80
CA ARG A 132 -23.58 5.60 0.61
C ARG A 132 -22.63 5.04 -0.46
N ASN A 133 -21.40 4.70 -0.11
CA ASN A 133 -20.45 4.07 -1.02
C ASN A 133 -20.25 2.60 -0.67
N LYS A 134 -20.85 1.70 -1.46
CA LYS A 134 -20.73 0.25 -1.28
C LYS A 134 -19.34 -0.31 -1.59
N LYS A 135 -18.44 0.50 -2.16
CA LYS A 135 -17.04 0.13 -2.38
C LYS A 135 -16.18 0.32 -1.13
N VAL A 136 -16.64 1.09 -0.15
CA VAL A 136 -15.91 1.32 1.10
C VAL A 136 -16.09 0.11 2.01
N THR A 137 -14.97 -0.54 2.33
CA THR A 137 -14.84 -1.77 3.12
C THR A 137 -13.93 -1.57 4.33
N ASP A 138 -13.79 -2.60 5.15
CA ASP A 138 -12.91 -2.58 6.33
C ASP A 138 -11.45 -2.25 5.97
N ALA A 139 -10.97 -2.77 4.83
CA ALA A 139 -9.61 -2.54 4.36
C ALA A 139 -9.32 -1.06 4.06
N ASP A 140 -10.34 -0.28 3.69
CA ASP A 140 -10.19 1.14 3.38
C ASP A 140 -10.05 2.00 4.65
N LEU A 141 -10.52 1.51 5.80
CA LEU A 141 -10.44 2.23 7.07
C LEU A 141 -9.01 2.31 7.62
N VAL A 142 -8.07 1.52 7.11
CA VAL A 142 -6.63 1.66 7.42
C VAL A 142 -6.11 3.08 7.12
N HIS A 143 -6.73 3.78 6.17
CA HIS A 143 -6.37 5.15 5.82
C HIS A 143 -6.82 6.18 6.87
N LEU A 144 -7.67 5.80 7.83
CA LEU A 144 -8.04 6.64 8.97
C LEU A 144 -6.95 6.66 10.05
N GLU A 145 -6.08 5.65 10.07
CA GLU A 145 -4.99 5.55 11.03
C GLU A 145 -4.01 6.72 10.88
N GLY A 146 -4.06 7.64 11.84
CA GLY A 146 -3.24 8.84 11.87
C GLY A 146 -4.03 10.14 11.71
N LEU A 147 -5.32 10.08 11.38
CA LEU A 147 -6.24 11.22 11.44
C LEU A 147 -6.67 11.51 12.89
N ILE A 148 -5.70 11.65 13.80
CA ILE A 148 -5.91 11.78 15.26
C ILE A 148 -6.70 13.02 15.67
N ASN A 149 -6.92 13.95 14.75
CA ASN A 149 -7.72 15.16 14.93
C ASN A 149 -9.14 15.05 14.37
N LEU A 150 -9.54 13.87 13.89
CA LEU A 150 -10.88 13.64 13.36
C LEU A 150 -11.92 13.76 14.49
N GLN A 151 -12.92 14.59 14.26
CA GLN A 151 -14.03 14.88 15.19
C GLN A 151 -15.34 14.27 14.69
N SER A 152 -15.54 14.17 13.38
CA SER A 152 -16.76 13.62 12.81
C SER A 152 -16.46 12.64 11.68
N LEU A 153 -17.03 11.44 11.77
CA LEU A 153 -16.87 10.36 10.82
C LEU A 153 -18.22 9.80 10.40
N ILE A 154 -18.53 9.86 9.12
CA ILE A 154 -19.81 9.44 8.56
C ILE A 154 -19.58 8.28 7.57
N LEU A 155 -19.94 7.07 7.99
CA LEU A 155 -19.73 5.81 7.26
C LEU A 155 -21.05 5.12 6.88
N TRP A 156 -22.19 5.79 7.05
CA TRP A 156 -23.48 5.15 6.88
C TRP A 156 -23.70 4.60 5.47
N GLY A 157 -24.33 3.42 5.36
CA GLY A 157 -24.62 2.77 4.09
C GLY A 157 -23.42 2.17 3.36
N THR A 158 -22.24 2.07 3.99
CA THR A 158 -21.03 1.44 3.43
C THR A 158 -21.05 -0.10 3.56
N GLN A 159 -19.94 -0.79 3.32
CA GLN A 159 -19.78 -2.23 3.55
C GLN A 159 -18.89 -2.54 4.77
N VAL A 160 -18.66 -1.55 5.63
CA VAL A 160 -17.91 -1.70 6.88
C VAL A 160 -18.60 -2.70 7.81
N SER A 161 -17.79 -3.56 8.45
CA SER A 161 -18.14 -4.56 9.44
C SER A 161 -17.34 -4.35 10.73
N ASP A 162 -17.56 -5.21 11.73
CA ASP A 162 -16.88 -5.16 13.02
C ASP A 162 -15.34 -5.10 12.87
N ALA A 163 -14.80 -5.84 11.89
CA ALA A 163 -13.36 -5.90 11.63
C ALA A 163 -12.76 -4.53 11.27
N GLY A 164 -13.53 -3.64 10.64
CA GLY A 164 -13.06 -2.31 10.26
C GLY A 164 -12.97 -1.34 11.44
N LEU A 165 -13.72 -1.57 12.53
CA LEU A 165 -13.78 -0.64 13.66
C LEU A 165 -12.48 -0.59 14.47
N ILE A 166 -11.61 -1.60 14.36
CA ILE A 166 -10.27 -1.58 14.98
C ILE A 166 -9.45 -0.35 14.58
N HIS A 167 -9.64 0.15 13.35
CA HIS A 167 -8.93 1.32 12.84
C HIS A 167 -9.42 2.65 13.46
N LEU A 168 -10.51 2.62 14.24
CA LEU A 168 -11.07 3.80 14.90
C LEU A 168 -10.55 3.99 16.35
N GLU A 169 -9.96 2.97 16.98
CA GLU A 169 -9.59 3.00 18.41
C GLU A 169 -8.68 4.19 18.78
N GLY A 170 -7.81 4.62 17.87
CA GLY A 170 -6.90 5.75 18.06
C GLY A 170 -7.54 7.14 17.87
N LEU A 171 -8.78 7.22 17.40
CA LEU A 171 -9.47 8.48 17.07
C LEU A 171 -10.14 9.10 18.31
N THR A 172 -9.37 9.28 19.38
CA THR A 172 -9.85 9.72 20.71
C THR A 172 -10.49 11.12 20.74
N LYS A 173 -10.39 11.88 19.65
CA LYS A 173 -11.06 13.18 19.46
C LYS A 173 -12.40 13.10 18.74
N LEU A 174 -12.85 11.90 18.37
CA LEU A 174 -14.11 11.71 17.67
C LEU A 174 -15.29 12.07 18.59
N GLU A 175 -16.15 12.94 18.10
CA GLU A 175 -17.34 13.46 18.77
C GLU A 175 -18.63 12.96 18.11
N ALA A 176 -18.61 12.70 16.80
CA ALA A 176 -19.75 12.17 16.07
C ALA A 176 -19.36 11.02 15.14
N LEU A 177 -20.05 9.89 15.26
CA LEU A 177 -19.85 8.69 14.43
C LEU A 177 -21.20 8.21 13.89
N SER A 178 -21.29 8.05 12.57
CA SER A 178 -22.47 7.44 11.94
C SER A 178 -22.09 6.13 11.25
N LEU A 179 -22.64 5.04 11.77
CA LEU A 179 -22.51 3.65 11.31
C LEU A 179 -23.87 3.08 10.86
N ALA A 180 -24.89 3.93 10.67
CA ALA A 180 -26.20 3.46 10.24
C ALA A 180 -26.14 2.68 8.91
N GLU A 181 -26.98 1.67 8.73
CA GLU A 181 -27.00 0.81 7.53
C GLU A 181 -25.64 0.16 7.17
N THR A 182 -24.84 -0.19 8.18
CA THR A 182 -23.61 -0.97 8.02
C THR A 182 -23.78 -2.39 8.59
N LYS A 183 -22.72 -3.20 8.55
CA LYS A 183 -22.74 -4.59 9.03
C LYS A 183 -22.20 -4.72 10.48
N ILE A 184 -22.28 -3.65 11.26
CA ILE A 184 -21.81 -3.64 12.65
C ILE A 184 -22.75 -4.46 13.53
N SER A 185 -22.18 -5.32 14.35
CA SER A 185 -22.87 -6.11 15.37
C SER A 185 -22.40 -5.72 16.78
N ASP A 186 -22.98 -6.38 17.78
CA ASP A 186 -22.59 -6.25 19.19
C ASP A 186 -21.08 -6.42 19.41
N ALA A 187 -20.44 -7.31 18.64
CA ALA A 187 -19.00 -7.56 18.73
C ALA A 187 -18.18 -6.32 18.35
N GLY A 188 -18.58 -5.58 17.32
CA GLY A 188 -17.86 -4.39 16.86
C GLY A 188 -17.88 -3.24 17.85
N LEU A 189 -18.92 -3.13 18.70
CA LEU A 189 -19.05 -2.04 19.67
C LEU A 189 -17.91 -2.01 20.71
N MET A 190 -17.20 -3.13 20.91
CA MET A 190 -16.07 -3.16 21.84
C MET A 190 -14.95 -2.19 21.43
N HIS A 191 -14.74 -1.97 20.14
CA HIS A 191 -13.73 -1.06 19.58
C HIS A 191 -14.07 0.42 19.82
N LEU A 192 -15.33 0.74 20.16
CA LEU A 192 -15.78 2.12 20.39
C LEU A 192 -15.63 2.58 21.85
N ARG A 193 -15.41 1.66 22.79
CA ARG A 193 -15.38 1.96 24.24
C ARG A 193 -14.31 2.98 24.63
N GLY A 194 -13.19 3.03 23.90
CA GLY A 194 -12.09 3.98 24.13
C GLY A 194 -12.36 5.41 23.63
N LEU A 195 -13.45 5.64 22.88
CA LEU A 195 -13.78 6.94 22.29
C LEU A 195 -14.49 7.84 23.30
N ALA A 196 -13.79 8.19 24.39
CA ALA A 196 -14.36 8.90 25.54
C ALA A 196 -14.97 10.28 25.23
N LYS A 197 -14.65 10.87 24.07
CA LYS A 197 -15.22 12.14 23.59
C LYS A 197 -16.45 11.98 22.69
N LEU A 198 -16.85 10.75 22.38
CA LEU A 198 -17.97 10.50 21.48
C LEU A 198 -19.28 11.00 22.11
N GLN A 199 -19.95 11.91 21.40
CA GLN A 199 -21.20 12.54 21.82
C GLN A 199 -22.40 12.02 21.04
N GLN A 200 -22.23 11.72 19.75
CA GLN A 200 -23.26 11.17 18.89
C GLN A 200 -22.80 9.86 18.26
N LEU A 201 -23.60 8.82 18.39
CA LEU A 201 -23.41 7.55 17.71
C LEU A 201 -24.71 7.12 17.04
N TYR A 202 -24.69 6.92 15.72
CA TYR A 202 -25.84 6.43 14.95
C TYR A 202 -25.58 5.01 14.47
N LEU A 203 -26.46 4.08 14.84
CA LEU A 203 -26.42 2.65 14.57
C LEU A 203 -27.74 2.17 13.95
N ASP A 204 -28.60 3.08 13.48
CA ASP A 204 -29.89 2.73 12.88
C ASP A 204 -29.72 1.69 11.76
N ARG A 205 -30.60 0.68 11.74
CA ARG A 205 -30.55 -0.40 10.74
C ARG A 205 -29.24 -1.19 10.74
N THR A 206 -28.69 -1.46 11.93
CA THR A 206 -27.58 -2.41 12.14
C THR A 206 -28.07 -3.63 12.94
N PRO A 207 -27.36 -4.77 12.88
CA PRO A 207 -27.62 -5.93 13.74
C PRO A 207 -27.39 -5.76 15.26
N VAL A 208 -27.16 -4.54 15.75
CA VAL A 208 -26.87 -4.27 17.17
C VAL A 208 -28.10 -4.47 18.05
N THR A 209 -27.92 -5.08 19.22
CA THR A 209 -28.97 -5.34 20.22
C THR A 209 -29.07 -4.24 21.28
N ASN A 210 -30.23 -4.17 21.95
CA ASN A 210 -30.46 -3.24 23.07
C ASN A 210 -29.49 -3.50 24.23
N GLU A 211 -29.19 -4.77 24.49
CA GLU A 211 -28.30 -5.22 25.55
C GLU A 211 -26.87 -4.71 25.30
N ALA A 212 -26.38 -4.81 24.07
CA ALA A 212 -25.04 -4.34 23.71
C ALA A 212 -24.93 -2.81 23.79
N VAL A 213 -25.97 -2.06 23.42
CA VAL A 213 -26.00 -0.60 23.60
C VAL A 213 -26.03 -0.22 25.07
N ALA A 214 -26.81 -0.93 25.90
CA ALA A 214 -26.82 -0.69 27.35
C ALA A 214 -25.43 -0.89 27.96
N GLU A 215 -24.68 -1.90 27.50
CA GLU A 215 -23.30 -2.14 27.92
C GLU A 215 -22.35 -1.04 27.41
N LEU A 216 -22.44 -0.66 26.14
CA LEU A 216 -21.63 0.42 25.57
C LEU A 216 -21.85 1.74 26.32
N LYS A 217 -23.10 2.02 26.73
CA LYS A 217 -23.46 3.22 27.49
C LYS A 217 -22.81 3.28 28.88
N LYS A 218 -22.40 2.15 29.46
CA LYS A 218 -21.59 2.14 30.70
C LYS A 218 -20.20 2.73 30.46
N SER A 219 -19.63 2.47 29.27
CA SER A 219 -18.32 3.01 28.87
C SER A 219 -18.43 4.45 28.34
N LEU A 220 -19.54 4.77 27.67
CA LEU A 220 -19.80 6.07 27.05
C LEU A 220 -21.08 6.74 27.61
N PRO A 221 -21.14 7.08 28.91
CA PRO A 221 -22.38 7.49 29.58
C PRO A 221 -22.96 8.82 29.08
N LYS A 222 -22.14 9.67 28.45
CA LYS A 222 -22.54 10.97 27.90
C LYS A 222 -22.89 10.90 26.40
N CYS A 223 -22.68 9.75 25.75
CA CYS A 223 -22.93 9.59 24.33
C CYS A 223 -24.44 9.38 24.09
N MET A 224 -25.00 10.16 23.17
CA MET A 224 -26.33 9.93 22.63
C MET A 224 -26.23 8.89 21.52
N ILE A 225 -26.82 7.72 21.78
CA ILE A 225 -26.81 6.56 20.88
C ILE A 225 -28.20 6.43 20.26
N HIS A 226 -28.27 6.50 18.92
CA HIS A 226 -29.46 6.30 18.09
C HIS A 226 -29.31 4.94 17.39
N TYR A 227 -30.27 4.03 17.51
CA TYR A 227 -30.13 2.63 17.07
C TYR A 227 -31.48 1.97 16.85
#